data_AF-A0A920K6B8-F1
#
_entry.id   AF-A0A920K6B8-F1
#
_cell.length_a   1.000
_cell.length_b   1.000
_cell.length_c   1.000
_cell.angle_alpha   90.00
_cell.angle_beta   90.00
_cell.angle_gamma   90.00
#
_symmetry.space_group_name_H-M   'P 1'
#
loop_
_entity.id
_entity.type
_entity.pdbx_description
1 polymer ?
#
loop_
_entity_poly.entity_id
_entity_poly.type
_entity_poly.pdbx_seq_one_letter_code
_entity_poly.pdbx_strand_id
1 'polypeptide(L)'
;MDQLFELVEKYNFPIQHISPTHVARTKDLFDQAINFALLGGIIDITTGASKYTEPHFEAVIKGIDSGVKIGNMTFSTDGHAGLSVFDKRKSNWNKKAPVDANLKQFTLLIKNGGLSIKKSCWFGNI
;
A
#
# COMPACT_ATOMS: atom_id res chain seq x y z
N MET A 1 -4.42 11.55 -6.84
CA MET A 1 -5.66 10.77 -6.60
C MET A 1 -6.87 11.44 -7.23
N ASP A 2 -6.69 12.62 -7.84
CA ASP A 2 -7.75 13.54 -8.26
C ASP A 2 -8.80 12.90 -9.17
N GLN A 3 -8.39 12.06 -10.12
CA GLN A 3 -9.33 11.35 -11.00
C GLN A 3 -10.25 10.38 -10.24
N LEU A 4 -9.75 9.75 -9.16
CA LEU A 4 -10.55 8.84 -8.34
C LEU A 4 -11.52 9.62 -7.44
N PHE A 5 -11.08 10.75 -6.90
CA PHE A 5 -11.98 11.66 -6.18
C PHE A 5 -13.06 12.21 -7.10
N GLU A 6 -12.72 12.64 -8.32
CA GLU A 6 -13.71 13.08 -9.31
C GLU A 6 -14.72 11.98 -9.63
N LEU A 7 -14.26 10.73 -9.82
CA LEU A 7 -15.14 9.58 -10.07
C LEU A 7 -16.18 9.40 -8.96
N VAL A 8 -15.77 9.56 -7.70
CA VAL A 8 -16.64 9.39 -6.54
C VAL A 8 -17.56 10.59 -6.33
N GLU A 9 -17.01 11.80 -6.39
CA GLU A 9 -17.72 13.04 -6.01
C GLU A 9 -18.65 13.56 -7.12
N LYS A 10 -18.22 13.46 -8.38
CA LYS A 10 -18.94 14.03 -9.53
C LYS A 10 -19.79 13.00 -10.25
N TYR A 11 -19.31 11.75 -10.32
CA TYR A 11 -19.99 10.67 -11.03
C TYR A 11 -20.70 9.68 -10.10
N ASN A 12 -20.66 9.93 -8.78
CA ASN A 12 -21.30 9.10 -7.75
C ASN A 12 -20.94 7.61 -7.85
N PHE A 13 -19.75 7.30 -8.35
CA PHE A 13 -19.31 5.91 -8.43
C PHE A 13 -19.08 5.35 -7.01
N PRO A 14 -19.52 4.11 -6.72
CA PRO A 14 -19.36 3.55 -5.38
C PRO A 14 -17.87 3.38 -5.04
N ILE A 15 -17.38 4.18 -4.09
CA ILE A 15 -15.96 4.23 -3.69
C ILE A 15 -15.40 2.87 -3.25
N GLN A 16 -16.25 2.00 -2.70
CA GLN A 16 -15.90 0.66 -2.22
C GLN A 16 -15.46 -0.29 -3.33
N HIS A 17 -15.76 0.03 -4.59
CA HIS A 17 -15.35 -0.75 -5.77
C HIS A 17 -14.02 -0.29 -6.38
N ILE A 18 -13.35 0.68 -5.74
CA ILE A 18 -12.08 1.23 -6.21
C ILE A 18 -10.99 0.82 -5.23
N SER A 19 -9.91 0.23 -5.75
CA SER A 19 -8.73 -0.13 -4.98
C SER A 19 -7.45 0.30 -5.73
N PRO A 20 -6.99 1.56 -5.58
CA PRO A 20 -5.71 1.99 -6.16
C PRO A 20 -4.54 1.30 -5.46
N THR A 21 -3.57 0.87 -6.26
CA THR A 21 -2.30 0.27 -5.80
C THR A 21 -1.14 1.26 -5.91
N HIS A 22 0.03 0.88 -5.40
CA HIS A 22 1.25 1.71 -5.30
C HIS A 22 1.03 3.05 -4.58
N VAL A 23 0.02 3.13 -3.70
CA VAL A 23 -0.35 4.40 -3.07
C VAL A 23 0.71 4.89 -2.08
N ALA A 24 1.51 3.98 -1.52
CA ALA A 24 2.59 4.28 -0.59
C ALA A 24 3.95 4.51 -1.27
N ARG A 25 3.97 5.03 -2.52
CA ARG A 25 5.21 5.31 -3.26
C ARG A 25 5.87 6.65 -2.88
N THR A 26 5.08 7.65 -2.50
CA THR A 26 5.52 8.98 -2.04
C THR A 26 4.62 9.43 -0.89
N LYS A 27 5.12 10.34 -0.05
CA LYS A 27 4.36 10.89 1.09
C LYS A 27 3.02 11.48 0.63
N ASP A 28 3.08 12.42 -0.32
CA ASP A 28 1.91 13.18 -0.73
C ASP A 28 0.82 12.31 -1.35
N LEU A 29 1.22 11.27 -2.11
CA LEU A 29 0.25 10.31 -2.64
C LEU A 29 -0.37 9.47 -1.52
N PHE A 30 0.43 9.07 -0.55
CA PHE A 30 -0.05 8.26 0.57
C PHE A 30 -1.02 9.06 1.46
N ASP A 31 -0.73 10.33 1.72
CA ASP A 31 -1.62 11.22 2.47
C ASP A 31 -2.99 11.36 1.75
N GLN A 32 -3.00 11.49 0.42
CA GLN A 32 -4.24 11.47 -0.37
C GLN A 32 -4.96 10.11 -0.30
N ALA A 33 -4.21 9.00 -0.29
CA ALA A 33 -4.78 7.66 -0.18
C ALA A 33 -5.40 7.40 1.19
N ILE A 34 -4.84 7.95 2.27
CA ILE A 34 -5.47 7.92 3.60
C ILE A 34 -6.83 8.61 3.53
N ASN A 35 -6.92 9.81 2.96
CA ASN A 35 -8.19 10.51 2.80
C ASN A 35 -9.21 9.68 1.99
N PHE A 36 -8.76 9.05 0.91
CA PHE A 36 -9.60 8.15 0.10
C PHE A 36 -10.13 6.96 0.92
N ALA A 37 -9.27 6.35 1.74
CA ALA A 37 -9.65 5.22 2.59
C ALA A 37 -10.61 5.63 3.72
N LEU A 38 -10.44 6.84 4.28
CA LEU A 38 -11.34 7.42 5.29
C LEU A 38 -12.75 7.65 4.75
N LEU A 39 -12.88 7.96 3.46
CA LEU A 39 -14.18 8.07 2.76
C LEU A 39 -14.83 6.70 2.49
N GLY A 40 -14.15 5.59 2.80
CA GLY A 40 -14.67 4.23 2.63
C GLY A 40 -14.09 3.48 1.43
N GLY A 41 -13.14 4.06 0.70
CA GLY A 41 -12.38 3.36 -0.32
C GLY A 41 -11.40 2.33 0.26
N ILE A 42 -10.92 1.42 -0.58
CA ILE A 42 -9.88 0.46 -0.22
C ILE A 42 -8.57 0.94 -0.84
N ILE A 43 -7.44 0.83 -0.16
CA ILE A 43 -6.12 1.21 -0.69
C ILE A 43 -5.14 0.04 -0.61
N ASP A 44 -4.32 -0.12 -1.64
CA ASP A 44 -3.37 -1.22 -1.72
C ASP A 44 -1.91 -0.74 -1.61
N ILE A 45 -1.21 -1.25 -0.59
CA ILE A 45 0.19 -0.93 -0.29
C ILE A 45 1.08 -2.00 -0.93
N THR A 46 1.83 -1.61 -1.95
CA THR A 46 2.75 -2.51 -2.63
C THR A 46 4.03 -2.74 -1.81
N THR A 47 4.30 -3.98 -1.42
CA THR A 47 5.40 -4.35 -0.51
C THR A 47 6.70 -4.74 -1.23
N GLY A 48 6.65 -4.96 -2.56
CA GLY A 48 7.81 -5.32 -3.36
C GLY A 48 8.38 -4.21 -4.25
N ALA A 49 7.74 -3.03 -4.29
CA ALA A 49 8.07 -1.94 -5.21
C ALA A 49 8.52 -0.66 -4.49
N SER A 50 8.41 0.49 -5.17
CA SER A 50 8.74 1.81 -4.63
C SER A 50 8.02 2.11 -3.31
N LYS A 51 8.69 2.86 -2.43
CA LYS A 51 8.26 3.02 -1.04
C LYS A 51 8.48 4.44 -0.53
N TYR A 52 7.47 4.94 0.18
CA TYR A 52 7.55 6.14 1.01
C TYR A 52 8.11 5.82 2.40
N THR A 53 7.69 4.69 2.98
CA THR A 53 8.20 4.19 4.27
C THR A 53 9.02 2.93 4.09
N GLU A 54 10.07 2.78 4.89
CA GLU A 54 10.82 1.53 5.00
C GLU A 54 10.98 1.19 6.48
N PRO A 55 10.37 0.09 6.96
CA PRO A 55 9.63 -0.94 6.21
C PRO A 55 8.19 -0.54 5.78
N HIS A 56 7.56 -1.30 4.88
CA HIS A 56 6.23 -0.99 4.35
C HIS A 56 5.11 -1.10 5.40
N PHE A 57 5.26 -1.91 6.44
CA PHE A 57 4.27 -2.02 7.51
C PHE A 57 4.01 -0.67 8.22
N GLU A 58 4.98 0.26 8.21
CA GLU A 58 4.79 1.58 8.81
C GLU A 58 3.68 2.38 8.13
N ALA A 59 3.46 2.18 6.82
CA ALA A 59 2.34 2.80 6.12
C ALA A 59 0.99 2.31 6.69
N VAL A 60 0.88 1.02 7.03
CA VAL A 60 -0.32 0.48 7.69
C VAL A 60 -0.52 1.11 9.07
N ILE A 61 0.53 1.22 9.88
CA ILE A 61 0.46 1.86 11.20
C ILE A 61 0.00 3.31 11.06
N LYS A 62 0.60 4.08 10.15
CA LYS A 62 0.18 5.47 9.85
C LYS A 62 -1.28 5.56 9.42
N GLY A 63 -1.76 4.63 8.59
CA GLY A 63 -3.17 4.55 8.20
C GLY A 63 -4.09 4.32 9.41
N ILE A 64 -3.74 3.35 10.27
CA ILE A 64 -4.48 3.04 11.50
C ILE A 64 -4.50 4.26 12.45
N ASP A 65 -3.36 4.90 12.67
CA ASP A 65 -3.23 6.08 13.53
C ASP A 65 -4.03 7.27 12.99
N SER A 66 -4.21 7.34 11.67
CA SER A 66 -5.06 8.34 11.00
C SER A 66 -6.55 7.98 11.02
N GLY A 67 -6.94 6.82 11.58
CA GLY A 67 -8.32 6.37 11.72
C GLY A 67 -8.83 5.47 10.59
N VAL A 68 -7.97 5.06 9.65
CA VAL A 68 -8.36 4.15 8.56
C VAL A 68 -8.66 2.76 9.15
N LYS A 69 -9.81 2.19 8.76
CA LYS A 69 -10.18 0.83 9.13
C LYS A 69 -9.21 -0.15 8.48
N ILE A 70 -8.77 -1.17 9.22
CA ILE A 70 -7.90 -2.23 8.68
C ILE A 70 -8.48 -2.85 7.41
N GLY A 71 -9.81 -3.04 7.36
CA GLY A 71 -10.52 -3.58 6.19
C GLY A 71 -10.40 -2.76 4.91
N ASN A 72 -9.93 -1.51 5.01
CA ASN A 72 -9.77 -0.59 3.89
C ASN A 72 -8.30 -0.52 3.41
N MET A 73 -7.42 -1.38 3.91
CA MET A 73 -6.02 -1.44 3.50
C MET A 73 -5.63 -2.88 3.12
N THR A 74 -4.85 -3.03 2.06
CA THR A 74 -4.41 -4.34 1.54
C THR A 74 -2.92 -4.33 1.21
N PHE A 75 -2.35 -5.53 1.03
CA PHE A 75 -0.98 -5.68 0.52
C PHE A 75 -0.97 -6.44 -0.80
N SER A 76 -0.18 -5.94 -1.74
CA SER A 76 0.26 -6.66 -2.93
C SER A 76 1.78 -6.63 -3.02
N THR A 77 2.38 -7.62 -3.65
CA THR A 77 3.85 -7.66 -3.80
C THR A 77 4.34 -6.99 -5.08
N ASP A 78 3.47 -6.88 -6.09
CA ASP A 78 3.88 -6.65 -7.48
C ASP A 78 4.89 -7.70 -7.98
N GLY A 79 4.82 -8.91 -7.43
CA GLY A 79 5.80 -9.97 -7.61
C GLY A 79 6.08 -10.29 -9.09
N HIS A 80 7.35 -10.54 -9.42
CA HIS A 80 7.87 -10.71 -10.78
C HIS A 80 7.87 -9.46 -11.68
N ALA A 81 7.31 -8.32 -11.25
CA ALA A 81 7.45 -7.08 -12.00
C ALA A 81 8.93 -6.67 -12.14
N GLY A 82 9.26 -6.08 -13.29
CA GLY A 82 10.58 -5.54 -13.57
C GLY A 82 10.72 -4.13 -13.01
N LEU A 83 11.35 -4.00 -11.85
CA LEU A 83 11.62 -2.72 -11.20
C LEU A 83 12.87 -2.10 -11.80
N SER A 84 12.71 -0.99 -12.51
CA SER A 84 13.84 -0.27 -13.09
C SER A 84 14.72 0.34 -11.99
N VAL A 85 15.99 -0.02 -12.02
CA VAL A 85 17.02 0.53 -11.15
C VAL A 85 17.84 1.52 -11.95
N PHE A 86 17.77 2.78 -11.54
CA PHE A 86 18.56 3.86 -12.12
C PHE A 86 19.81 4.06 -11.28
N ASP A 87 20.96 3.63 -11.78
CA ASP A 87 22.28 3.93 -11.20
C ASP A 87 22.97 4.95 -12.08
N LYS A 88 23.29 6.13 -11.54
CA LYS A 88 23.97 7.20 -12.29
C LYS A 88 25.33 6.77 -12.87
N ARG A 89 25.90 5.65 -12.41
CA ARG A 89 27.22 5.14 -12.82
C ARG A 89 27.16 3.82 -13.60
N LYS A 90 25.98 3.22 -13.80
CA LYS A 90 25.83 1.94 -14.51
C LYS A 90 24.69 2.00 -15.52
N SER A 91 24.67 1.06 -16.46
CA SER A 91 23.53 0.88 -17.36
C SER A 91 22.29 0.51 -16.55
N ASN A 92 21.15 1.11 -16.89
CA ASN A 92 19.85 0.77 -16.29
C ASN A 92 19.59 -0.74 -16.41
N TRP A 93 19.10 -1.35 -15.34
CA TRP A 93 18.68 -2.74 -15.34
C TRP A 93 17.40 -2.92 -14.54
N ASN A 94 16.74 -4.07 -14.71
CA ASN A 94 15.53 -4.40 -13.99
C ASN A 94 15.81 -5.45 -12.90
N LYS A 95 15.37 -5.16 -11.68
CA LYS A 95 15.31 -6.14 -10.59
C LYS A 95 13.89 -6.71 -10.52
N LYS A 96 13.76 -8.03 -10.32
CA LYS A 96 12.45 -8.64 -10.09
C LYS A 96 11.93 -8.28 -8.69
N ALA A 97 10.68 -7.82 -8.63
CA ALA A 97 9.98 -7.64 -7.36
C ALA A 97 9.84 -8.99 -6.62
N PRO A 98 10.09 -9.02 -5.30
CA PRO A 98 9.99 -10.23 -4.49
C PRO A 98 8.53 -10.72 -4.37
N VAL A 99 8.33 -12.03 -4.37
CA VAL A 99 6.99 -12.63 -4.14
C VAL A 99 6.68 -12.85 -2.67
N ASP A 100 7.70 -12.83 -1.81
CA ASP A 100 7.59 -13.15 -0.37
C ASP A 100 7.48 -11.91 0.53
N ALA A 101 7.40 -10.71 -0.06
CA ALA A 101 7.42 -9.46 0.70
C ALA A 101 6.19 -9.28 1.61
N ASN A 102 5.01 -9.74 1.19
CA ASN A 102 3.80 -9.68 2.03
C ASN A 102 4.01 -10.46 3.34
N LEU A 103 4.60 -11.66 3.30
CA LEU A 103 4.87 -12.48 4.49
C LEU A 103 5.86 -11.79 5.44
N LYS A 104 6.88 -11.12 4.89
CA LYS A 104 7.83 -10.33 5.68
C LYS A 104 7.13 -9.17 6.37
N GLN A 105 6.28 -8.42 5.67
CA GLN A 105 5.55 -7.30 6.26
C GLN A 105 4.51 -7.75 7.28
N PHE A 106 3.82 -8.86 7.05
CA PHE A 106 2.95 -9.49 8.04
C PHE A 106 3.69 -9.77 9.35
N THR A 107 4.90 -10.33 9.27
CA THR A 107 5.71 -10.64 10.45
C THR A 107 6.12 -9.36 11.19
N LEU A 108 6.44 -8.30 10.46
CA LEU A 108 6.81 -7.00 11.02
C LEU A 108 5.61 -6.28 11.64
N LEU A 109 4.40 -6.39 11.08
CA LEU A 109 3.17 -5.86 11.70
C LEU A 109 2.95 -6.40 13.11
N ILE A 110 3.27 -7.68 13.33
CA ILE A 110 3.14 -8.32 14.64
C ILE A 110 4.28 -7.90 15.55
N LYS A 111 5.53 -8.09 15.11
CA LYS A 111 6.72 -7.91 15.96
C LYS A 111 7.03 -6.46 16.29
N ASN A 112 6.84 -5.56 15.33
CA ASN A 112 7.23 -4.15 15.42
C ASN A 112 6.01 -3.23 15.43
N GLY A 113 4.96 -3.57 14.69
CA GLY A 113 3.72 -2.79 14.62
C GLY A 113 2.76 -3.02 15.80
N GLY A 114 2.97 -4.06 16.61
CA GLY A 114 2.11 -4.39 17.75
C GLY A 114 0.70 -4.86 17.37
N LEU A 115 0.42 -5.16 16.10
CA LEU A 115 -0.87 -5.69 15.69
C LEU A 115 -1.02 -7.14 16.19
N SER A 116 -2.22 -7.49 16.62
CA SER A 116 -2.54 -8.88 16.90
C SER A 116 -2.42 -9.72 15.63
N ILE A 117 -2.15 -11.02 15.80
CA ILE A 117 -2.08 -11.98 14.68
C ILE A 117 -3.37 -11.91 13.85
N LYS A 118 -4.55 -11.92 14.51
CA LYS A 118 -5.85 -11.85 13.85
C LYS A 118 -6.00 -10.61 12.95
N LYS A 119 -5.57 -9.44 13.43
CA LYS A 119 -5.60 -8.20 12.64
C LYS A 119 -4.59 -8.25 11.49
N SER A 120 -3.40 -8.78 11.76
CA SER A 120 -2.33 -8.88 10.75
C SER A 120 -2.69 -9.86 9.62
N CYS A 121 -3.44 -10.94 9.90
CA CYS A 121 -3.86 -11.91 8.89
C CYS A 121 -4.68 -11.29 7.76
N TRP A 122 -5.36 -10.18 8.01
CA TRP A 122 -6.06 -9.43 6.96
C TRP A 122 -5.16 -9.12 5.76
N PHE A 123 -3.91 -8.74 6.03
CA PHE A 123 -2.94 -8.35 5.00
C PHE A 123 -2.29 -9.53 4.27
N GLY A 124 -2.58 -10.78 4.67
CA GLY A 124 -2.05 -12.00 4.06
C GLY A 124 -3.09 -12.88 3.38
N ASN A 125 -4.38 -12.50 3.41
CA ASN A 125 -5.51 -13.33 2.99
C ASN A 125 -6.19 -12.84 1.69
N ILE A 126 -5.50 -12.05 0.87
CA ILE A 126 -6.04 -11.47 -0.38
C ILE A 126 -5.43 -12.19 -1.58
#